data_AF-A0A1A8ZAW7-F1
#
_entry.id   AF-A0A1A8ZAW7-F1
#
_cell.length_a   1.000
_cell.length_b   1.000
_cell.length_c   1.000
_cell.angle_alpha   90.00
_cell.angle_beta   90.00
_cell.angle_gamma   90.00
#
_symmetry.space_group_name_H-M   'P 1'
#
loop_
_entity.id
_entity.type
_entity.pdbx_description
1 polymer ?
#
loop_
_entity_poly.entity_id
_entity_poly.type
_entity_poly.pdbx_seq_one_letter_code
_entity_poly.pdbx_strand_id
1 'polypeptide(L)'
;MEGWRLQGHHDPLAGDQGQLLAVVTNGTRALVMVLDEPGDAGEHAIDPTATGKQGGYVLSNGQHETYDAQDTVPLEQALVIVEHLIDHGRPPTGVGWHVDR
;
A
#
# COMPACT_ATOMS: atom_id res chain seq x y z
N MET A 1 -14.90 14.00 -11.92
CA MET A 1 -13.91 13.91 -10.82
C MET A 1 -13.94 12.47 -10.41
N GLU A 2 -13.00 11.72 -10.98
CA GLU A 2 -12.73 10.30 -10.66
C GLU A 2 -12.06 10.26 -9.29
N GLY A 3 -12.42 9.30 -8.44
CA GLY A 3 -11.95 9.29 -7.07
C GLY A 3 -12.33 8.03 -6.30
N TRP A 4 -11.42 7.59 -5.45
CA TRP A 4 -11.53 6.38 -4.66
C TRP A 4 -12.59 6.52 -3.56
N ARG A 5 -13.35 5.46 -3.30
CA ARG A 5 -14.38 5.44 -2.25
C ARG A 5 -14.08 4.39 -1.17
N LEU A 6 -14.30 4.79 0.08
CA LEU A 6 -14.26 3.88 1.24
C LEU A 6 -15.43 2.89 1.18
N GLN A 7 -15.12 1.60 1.29
CA GLN A 7 -16.09 0.57 1.64
C GLN A 7 -15.80 0.16 3.09
N GLY A 8 -16.58 0.63 4.06
CA GLY A 8 -16.43 0.22 5.47
C GLY A 8 -15.11 0.58 6.16
N HIS A 9 -14.97 0.17 7.43
CA HIS A 9 -13.83 0.52 8.30
C HIS A 9 -12.60 -0.38 8.13
N HIS A 10 -12.68 -1.43 7.31
CA HIS A 10 -11.64 -2.45 7.16
C HIS A 10 -11.41 -2.94 5.73
N ASP A 11 -12.11 -2.41 4.73
CA ASP A 11 -11.93 -2.84 3.33
C ASP A 11 -11.06 -1.81 2.58
N PRO A 12 -10.24 -2.28 1.62
CA PRO A 12 -9.41 -1.38 0.82
C PRO A 12 -10.26 -0.35 0.07
N LEU A 13 -9.65 0.80 -0.21
CA LEU A 13 -10.28 1.83 -1.04
C LEU A 13 -10.51 1.26 -2.43
N ALA A 14 -11.69 1.43 -3.01
CA ALA A 14 -11.97 1.02 -4.39
C ALA A 14 -11.76 2.19 -5.34
N GLY A 15 -10.94 1.97 -6.36
CA GLY A 15 -10.69 2.90 -7.46
C GLY A 15 -11.74 2.74 -8.57
N ASP A 16 -11.88 3.76 -9.40
CA ASP A 16 -12.89 3.78 -10.46
C ASP A 16 -12.66 2.72 -11.55
N GLN A 17 -11.44 2.15 -11.63
CA GLN A 17 -11.11 1.04 -12.51
C GLN A 17 -11.25 -0.34 -11.85
N GLY A 18 -11.80 -0.40 -10.63
CA GLY A 18 -12.02 -1.63 -9.87
C GLY A 18 -10.82 -2.06 -9.01
N GLN A 19 -9.68 -1.39 -9.15
CA GLN A 19 -8.49 -1.63 -8.32
C GLN A 19 -8.77 -1.31 -6.86
N LEU A 20 -8.06 -1.97 -5.96
CA LEU A 20 -8.14 -1.80 -4.52
C LEU A 20 -6.83 -1.26 -3.98
N LEU A 21 -6.89 -0.29 -3.06
CA LEU A 21 -5.72 0.27 -2.38
C LEU A 21 -5.72 -0.19 -0.92
N ALA A 22 -4.69 -0.95 -0.55
CA ALA A 22 -4.44 -1.42 0.80
C ALA A 22 -3.22 -0.73 1.41
N VAL A 23 -3.34 -0.28 2.66
CA VAL A 23 -2.25 0.37 3.41
C VAL A 23 -2.17 -0.25 4.80
N VAL A 24 -0.99 -0.75 5.15
CA VAL A 24 -0.69 -1.29 6.49
C VAL A 24 0.54 -0.59 7.02
N THR A 25 0.49 -0.10 8.26
CA THR A 25 1.62 0.63 8.85
C THR A 25 1.93 0.16 10.26
N ASN A 26 3.22 0.22 10.63
CA ASN A 26 3.70 0.07 12.00
C ASN A 26 3.95 1.43 12.70
N GLY A 27 3.52 2.54 12.08
CA GLY A 27 3.73 3.92 12.54
C GLY A 27 5.04 4.57 12.09
N THR A 28 5.96 3.82 11.48
CA THR A 28 7.23 4.37 10.94
C THR A 28 7.38 4.13 9.44
N ARG A 29 6.93 2.97 8.98
CA ARG A 29 6.90 2.57 7.57
C ARG A 29 5.52 2.01 7.25
N ALA A 30 5.21 1.97 5.97
CA ALA A 30 3.96 1.41 5.48
C ALA A 30 4.22 0.50 4.27
N LEU A 31 3.45 -0.58 4.21
CA LEU A 31 3.21 -1.33 3.00
C LEU A 31 2.02 -0.67 2.29
N VAL A 32 2.23 -0.27 1.04
CA VAL A 32 1.19 0.33 0.18
C VAL A 32 1.04 -0.56 -1.04
N MET A 33 -0.15 -1.14 -1.21
CA MET A 33 -0.43 -2.08 -2.29
C MET A 33 -1.60 -1.62 -3.16
N VAL A 34 -1.49 -1.89 -4.45
CA VAL A 34 -2.59 -1.81 -5.42
C VAL A 34 -2.92 -3.24 -5.85
N LEU A 35 -4.20 -3.62 -5.74
CA LEU A 35 -4.70 -4.97 -6.02
C LEU A 35 -5.77 -4.90 -7.11
N ASP A 36 -5.87 -5.91 -7.97
CA ASP A 36 -6.98 -5.97 -8.94
C ASP A 36 -8.29 -6.47 -8.29
N GLU A 37 -8.20 -7.33 -7.27
CA GLU A 37 -9.34 -7.84 -6.51
C GLU A 37 -8.97 -8.20 -5.05
N PRO A 38 -9.95 -8.41 -4.14
CA PRO A 38 -9.64 -8.75 -2.75
C PRO A 38 -8.86 -10.07 -2.65
N GLY A 39 -7.69 -10.03 -2.03
CA GLY A 39 -6.83 -11.21 -1.85
C GLY A 39 -5.87 -11.48 -3.01
N ASP A 40 -5.85 -10.63 -4.04
CA ASP A 40 -4.81 -10.63 -5.08
C ASP A 40 -3.44 -10.28 -4.45
N ALA A 41 -2.37 -10.81 -5.07
CA ALA A 41 -1.00 -10.47 -4.69
C ALA A 41 -0.66 -9.02 -5.08
N GLY A 42 -1.20 -8.55 -6.21
CA GLY A 42 -1.11 -7.16 -6.64
C GLY A 42 0.31 -6.66 -6.90
N GLU A 43 0.51 -5.38 -6.66
CA GLU A 43 1.82 -4.71 -6.67
C GLU A 43 1.97 -3.78 -5.46
N HIS A 44 3.19 -3.60 -4.98
CA HIS A 44 3.48 -2.75 -3.82
C HIS A 44 4.62 -1.76 -4.06
N ALA A 45 4.56 -0.63 -3.36
CA ALA A 45 5.62 0.37 -3.38
C ALA A 45 6.85 -0.10 -2.60
N ILE A 46 8.04 0.07 -3.20
CA ILE A 46 9.32 -0.36 -2.62
C ILE A 46 10.25 0.81 -2.30
N ASP A 47 11.09 0.61 -1.28
CA ASP A 47 12.26 1.43 -0.97
C ASP A 47 13.53 0.58 -1.18
N PRO A 48 14.14 0.63 -2.39
CA PRO A 48 15.27 -0.24 -2.71
C PRO A 48 16.52 0.04 -1.85
N THR A 49 16.56 1.19 -1.16
CA THR A 49 17.69 1.60 -0.32
C THR A 49 17.57 1.12 1.12
N ALA A 50 16.38 0.68 1.55
CA ALA A 50 16.18 0.13 2.87
C ALA A 50 16.83 -1.26 3.01
N THR A 51 17.12 -1.66 4.24
CA THR A 51 17.73 -2.97 4.52
C THR A 51 17.18 -3.53 5.82
N GLY A 52 17.17 -4.85 5.94
CA GLY A 52 16.70 -5.56 7.13
C GLY A 52 15.18 -5.76 7.15
N LYS A 53 14.67 -6.14 8.32
CA LYS A 53 13.25 -6.44 8.55
C LYS A 53 12.64 -5.49 9.56
N GLN A 54 11.36 -5.19 9.41
CA GLN A 54 10.59 -4.31 10.29
C GLN A 54 9.30 -5.02 10.70
N GLY A 55 9.07 -5.15 12.00
CA GLY A 55 7.85 -5.72 12.56
C GLY A 55 6.84 -4.65 12.97
N GLY A 56 5.78 -5.08 13.66
CA GLY A 56 4.79 -4.20 14.27
C GLY A 56 3.62 -3.82 13.36
N TYR A 57 3.50 -4.48 12.21
CA TYR A 57 2.33 -4.36 11.35
C TYR A 57 1.22 -5.23 11.91
N VAL A 58 0.02 -4.68 12.07
CA VAL A 58 -1.16 -5.41 12.55
C VAL A 58 -2.23 -5.38 11.47
N LEU A 59 -2.55 -6.55 10.93
CA LEU A 59 -3.58 -6.71 9.90
C LEU A 59 -4.99 -6.67 10.52
N SER A 60 -6.00 -6.48 9.68
CA SER A 60 -7.42 -6.39 10.12
C SER A 60 -7.91 -7.65 10.85
N ASN A 61 -7.33 -8.81 10.56
CA ASN A 61 -7.61 -10.07 11.24
C ASN A 61 -6.82 -10.26 12.55
N GLY A 62 -6.06 -9.26 12.99
CA GLY A 62 -5.24 -9.28 14.19
C GLY A 62 -3.89 -9.98 14.04
N GLN A 63 -3.51 -10.42 12.83
CA GLN A 63 -2.18 -10.97 12.59
C GLN A 63 -1.10 -9.90 12.75
N HIS A 64 0.00 -10.28 13.38
CA HIS A 64 1.19 -9.45 13.51
C HIS A 64 2.22 -9.89 12.48
N GLU A 65 2.62 -8.96 11.62
CA GLU A 65 3.52 -9.25 10.51
C GLU A 65 4.87 -8.53 10.64
N THR A 66 5.85 -9.09 9.94
CA THR A 66 7.20 -8.53 9.75
C THR A 66 7.56 -8.58 8.29
N TYR A 67 7.81 -7.42 7.69
CA TYR A 67 8.17 -7.28 6.29
C TYR A 67 9.64 -6.93 6.14
N ASP A 68 10.22 -7.24 4.97
CA ASP A 68 11.51 -6.66 4.61
C ASP A 68 11.32 -5.15 4.44
N ALA A 69 12.31 -4.38 4.90
CA ALA A 69 12.22 -2.93 4.88
C ALA A 69 12.18 -2.40 3.43
N GLN A 70 12.69 -3.18 2.46
CA GLN A 70 12.65 -2.87 1.03
C GLN A 70 11.23 -2.95 0.46
N ASP A 71 10.40 -3.82 1.00
CA ASP A 71 9.01 -4.03 0.58
C ASP A 71 8.06 -3.03 1.24
N THR A 72 8.59 -2.05 1.96
CA THR A 72 7.83 -0.99 2.64
C THR A 72 8.49 0.34 2.36
N VAL A 73 7.74 1.43 2.51
CA VAL A 73 8.25 2.80 2.35
C VAL A 73 8.14 3.57 3.66
N PRO A 74 8.95 4.63 3.89
CA PRO A 74 8.75 5.54 5.01
C PRO A 74 7.32 6.08 5.06
N LEU A 75 6.75 6.25 6.26
CA LEU A 75 5.35 6.64 6.42
C LEU A 75 5.02 7.97 5.70
N GLU A 76 5.90 8.97 5.77
CA GLU A 76 5.70 10.25 5.07
C GLU A 76 5.60 10.05 3.55
N GLN A 77 6.45 9.19 2.98
CA GLN A 77 6.40 8.86 1.57
C GLN A 77 5.14 8.05 1.22
N ALA A 78 4.71 7.15 2.10
CA ALA A 78 3.46 6.41 1.94
C ALA A 78 2.26 7.34 1.81
N LEU A 79 2.18 8.37 2.66
CA LEU A 79 1.08 9.35 2.60
C LEU A 79 1.05 10.11 1.27
N VAL A 80 2.21 10.50 0.74
CA VAL A 80 2.31 11.14 -0.59
C VAL A 80 1.89 10.19 -1.71
N ILE A 81 2.26 8.91 -1.62
CA ILE A 81 1.84 7.88 -2.60
C ILE A 81 0.32 7.70 -2.56
N VAL A 82 -0.26 7.58 -1.36
CA VAL A 82 -1.70 7.39 -1.16
C VAL A 82 -2.48 8.58 -1.69
N GLU A 83 -2.06 9.81 -1.39
CA GLU A 83 -2.66 11.03 -1.95
C GLU A 83 -2.62 11.00 -3.48
N HIS A 84 -1.46 10.69 -4.08
CA HIS A 84 -1.32 10.62 -5.53
C HIS A 84 -2.24 9.57 -6.17
N LEU A 85 -2.32 8.37 -5.56
CA LEU A 85 -3.20 7.30 -6.02
C LEU A 85 -4.66 7.73 -5.96
N ILE A 86 -5.07 8.37 -4.87
CA ILE A 86 -6.45 8.86 -4.69
C ILE A 86 -6.81 9.88 -5.78
N ASP A 87 -5.89 10.81 -6.08
CA ASP A 87 -6.14 11.90 -7.03
C ASP A 87 -6.03 11.48 -8.50
N HIS A 88 -5.20 10.47 -8.82
CA HIS A 88 -4.84 10.15 -10.21
C HIS A 88 -5.19 8.72 -10.64
N GLY A 89 -5.55 7.84 -9.69
CA GLY A 89 -5.89 6.44 -9.97
C GLY A 89 -4.73 5.59 -10.48
N ARG A 90 -3.47 6.02 -10.32
CA ARG A 90 -2.29 5.29 -10.80
C ARG A 90 -1.05 5.56 -9.97
N PRO A 91 -0.08 4.63 -9.93
CA PRO A 91 1.20 4.81 -9.27
C PRO A 91 1.98 6.09 -9.69
N PRO A 92 2.65 6.78 -8.74
CA PRO A 92 3.52 7.90 -9.07
C PRO A 92 4.81 7.42 -9.77
N THR A 93 5.26 8.15 -10.79
CA THR A 93 6.38 7.74 -11.67
C THR A 93 7.77 7.75 -11.03
N GLY A 94 7.91 8.34 -9.84
CA GLY A 94 9.20 8.44 -9.11
C GLY A 94 9.37 7.45 -7.97
N VAL A 95 8.43 6.53 -7.79
CA VAL A 95 8.43 5.51 -6.75
C VAL A 95 8.65 4.15 -7.41
N GLY A 96 9.48 3.31 -6.79
CA GLY A 96 9.65 1.94 -7.25
C GLY A 96 8.43 1.09 -6.88
N TRP A 97 8.04 0.18 -7.78
CA TRP A 97 6.97 -0.78 -7.53
C TRP A 97 7.47 -2.19 -7.82
N HIS A 98 7.11 -3.13 -6.96
CA HIS A 98 7.32 -4.56 -7.18
C HIS A 98 5.99 -5.22 -7.48
N VAL A 99 5.99 -6.12 -8.46
CA VAL A 99 4.81 -6.86 -8.91
C VAL A 99 4.88 -8.25 -8.28
N ASP A 100 3.93 -8.57 -7.40
CA ASP A 100 3.92 -9.81 -6.61
C ASP A 100 3.14 -10.97 -7.29
N ARG A 101 2.37 -10.66 -8.32
CA ARG A 101 1.62 -11.63 -9.14
C ARG A 101 2.47 -12.45 -10.11
#